data_AF-A0AA40AVA5-F1
#
_entry.id   AF-A0AA40AVA5-F1
#
_cell.length_a   1.000
_cell.length_b   1.000
_cell.length_c   1.000
_cell.angle_alpha   90.00
_cell.angle_beta   90.00
_cell.angle_gamma   90.00
#
_symmetry.space_group_name_H-M   'P 1'
#
loop_
_entity.id
_entity.type
_entity.pdbx_description
1 polymer ?
#
loop_
_entity_poly.entity_id
_entity_poly.type
_entity_poly.pdbx_seq_one_letter_code
_entity_poly.pdbx_strand_id
1 'polypeptide(L)'
;MDYQKMTLFHDQGDSARTLPDPSPDPSTIVRAVNSHQPPEPTKDELKTVTLHCSTESAARADQTPYLSACVGHKKVIPRWKPGSDLRFAFWESSFPPSHNAKRVEKALTVAVDDWSRRKVVQLRRVVLDEPHVFVVAYSAQKRQHYAEAFFPDSDKRVLRIFEEALSVKCDGFLAEILRHELGHILGLRHDNAGVAEGDCPSAALTPPNPDSIMMSPLAAKGIQESDFEALKMLYSMDDNGTHAGFQVVTIDPYTLESPSYGYSSKILHGKARHVSVGARATHAQHKTINLGLVSIFVCFFLFFASNARIVVVF
;
A
#
# COMPACT_ATOMS: atom_id res chain seq x y z
N MET A 1 69.90 -17.20 23.17
CA MET A 1 70.78 -18.10 22.39
C MET A 1 70.87 -17.52 20.98
N ASP A 2 72.10 -17.16 20.62
CA ASP A 2 72.55 -16.64 19.33
C ASP A 2 72.14 -17.49 18.13
N TYR A 3 71.97 -16.88 16.94
CA TYR A 3 73.05 -16.79 15.94
C TYR A 3 72.63 -16.01 14.67
N GLN A 4 73.57 -15.19 14.20
CA GLN A 4 73.58 -14.41 12.94
C GLN A 4 73.91 -15.26 11.69
N LYS A 5 73.63 -14.67 10.51
CA LYS A 5 74.44 -14.57 9.24
C LYS A 5 73.63 -14.93 7.98
N MET A 6 73.43 -14.04 6.99
CA MET A 6 74.35 -13.63 5.87
C MET A 6 74.85 -14.85 5.07
N THR A 7 74.70 -15.01 3.74
CA THR A 7 75.12 -14.19 2.55
C THR A 7 74.63 -14.97 1.29
N LEU A 8 74.02 -14.38 0.25
CA LEU A 8 74.56 -13.81 -1.02
C LEU A 8 75.06 -14.78 -2.14
N PHE A 9 74.51 -14.51 -3.35
CA PHE A 9 75.06 -14.58 -4.74
C PHE A 9 74.81 -15.75 -5.73
N HIS A 10 74.26 -15.34 -6.91
CA HIS A 10 74.51 -15.71 -8.34
C HIS A 10 74.31 -17.18 -8.80
N ASP A 11 73.95 -17.57 -10.04
CA ASP A 11 73.98 -16.94 -11.37
C ASP A 11 73.08 -17.70 -12.38
N GLN A 12 72.88 -17.05 -13.54
CA GLN A 12 72.36 -17.39 -14.88
C GLN A 12 72.17 -18.84 -15.38
N GLY A 13 71.27 -18.99 -16.37
CA GLY A 13 71.42 -19.98 -17.44
C GLY A 13 70.19 -20.22 -18.32
N ASP A 14 70.15 -19.57 -19.48
CA ASP A 14 69.21 -19.79 -20.61
C ASP A 14 69.24 -21.21 -21.20
N SER A 15 68.08 -21.74 -21.62
CA SER A 15 67.92 -22.30 -22.98
C SER A 15 66.51 -22.80 -23.30
N ALA A 16 66.17 -22.64 -24.58
CA ALA A 16 64.86 -22.72 -25.20
C ALA A 16 64.35 -24.13 -25.58
N ARG A 17 63.10 -24.13 -26.07
CA ARG A 17 62.28 -25.19 -26.75
C ARG A 17 61.47 -26.03 -25.76
N THR A 18 60.16 -26.20 -25.87
CA THR A 18 59.36 -26.56 -27.06
C THR A 18 57.87 -26.33 -26.73
N LEU A 19 57.04 -25.89 -27.69
CA LEU A 19 55.57 -25.91 -27.57
C LEU A 19 55.06 -27.37 -27.45
N PRO A 20 53.97 -27.61 -26.70
CA PRO A 20 52.69 -27.77 -27.40
C PRO A 20 51.50 -27.14 -26.67
N ASP A 21 50.59 -26.58 -27.47
CA ASP A 21 49.19 -26.37 -27.11
C ASP A 21 48.49 -27.75 -26.97
N PRO A 22 47.73 -27.96 -25.89
CA PRO A 22 46.32 -28.21 -26.14
C PRO A 22 45.40 -27.48 -25.14
N SER A 23 44.51 -26.65 -25.68
CA SER A 23 43.10 -26.49 -25.34
C SER A 23 42.66 -27.14 -23.99
N PRO A 24 42.31 -26.35 -22.97
CA PRO A 24 41.76 -26.90 -21.74
C PRO A 24 40.32 -27.37 -21.92
N ASP A 25 40.08 -28.62 -21.54
CA ASP A 25 38.79 -29.27 -21.32
C ASP A 25 37.90 -28.42 -20.38
N PRO A 26 36.66 -28.08 -20.76
CA PRO A 26 35.76 -27.25 -19.96
C PRO A 26 35.19 -27.94 -18.71
N SER A 27 35.63 -29.15 -18.34
CA SER A 27 35.09 -29.90 -17.19
C SER A 27 35.87 -29.76 -15.86
N THR A 28 36.91 -28.92 -15.77
CA THR A 28 37.73 -28.80 -14.54
C THR A 28 37.53 -27.51 -13.72
N ILE A 29 36.51 -26.68 -14.02
CA ILE A 29 36.14 -25.52 -13.19
C ILE A 29 34.93 -25.85 -12.30
N VAL A 30 35.07 -26.84 -11.41
CA VAL A 30 34.15 -27.00 -10.27
C VAL A 30 34.94 -27.55 -9.08
N ARG A 31 35.61 -26.66 -8.34
CA ARG A 31 35.91 -26.74 -6.90
C ARG A 31 37.03 -25.78 -6.53
N ALA A 32 36.68 -24.54 -6.20
CA ALA A 32 37.43 -23.71 -5.23
C ALA A 32 36.76 -22.33 -5.08
N VAL A 33 35.52 -22.27 -4.59
CA VAL A 33 35.03 -21.09 -3.86
C VAL A 33 34.04 -21.60 -2.81
N ASN A 34 34.54 -21.96 -1.63
CA ASN A 34 33.71 -22.06 -0.44
C ASN A 34 34.57 -21.81 0.79
N SER A 35 34.48 -20.60 1.32
CA SER A 35 34.54 -20.30 2.76
C SER A 35 34.62 -18.79 2.91
N HIS A 36 33.45 -18.14 2.89
CA HIS A 36 33.07 -17.00 3.74
C HIS A 36 31.63 -16.63 3.36
N GLN A 37 30.73 -17.58 3.62
CA GLN A 37 29.31 -17.25 3.72
C GLN A 37 29.15 -16.69 5.15
N PRO A 38 28.70 -15.43 5.33
CA PRO A 38 28.36 -14.95 6.67
C PRO A 38 27.34 -15.91 7.28
N PRO A 39 27.43 -16.22 8.58
CA PRO A 39 26.53 -17.18 9.21
C PRO A 39 25.09 -16.74 8.96
N GLU A 40 24.26 -17.68 8.49
CA GLU A 40 22.82 -17.45 8.52
C GLU A 40 22.43 -17.14 9.96
N PRO A 41 21.63 -16.08 10.20
CA PRO A 41 21.18 -15.76 11.54
C PRO A 41 20.45 -16.98 12.10
N THR A 42 20.91 -17.46 13.25
CA THR A 42 20.27 -18.57 13.94
C THR A 42 18.83 -18.18 14.31
N LYS A 43 17.91 -19.14 14.28
CA LYS A 43 16.50 -18.92 14.67
C LYS A 43 16.34 -18.32 16.07
N ASP A 44 17.35 -18.43 16.93
CA ASP A 44 17.39 -17.86 18.28
C ASP A 44 17.83 -16.39 18.36
N GLU A 45 18.35 -15.80 17.27
CA GLU A 45 18.75 -14.39 17.23
C GLU A 45 17.67 -13.45 16.68
N LEU A 46 16.56 -14.00 16.16
CA LEU A 46 15.27 -13.33 16.22
C LEU A 46 14.79 -13.35 17.68
N LYS A 47 15.43 -12.53 18.54
CA LYS A 47 14.68 -11.91 19.64
C LYS A 47 13.37 -11.46 19.04
N THR A 48 12.25 -11.91 19.58
CA THR A 48 10.90 -11.53 19.21
C THR A 48 10.85 -10.03 19.00
N VAL A 49 11.08 -9.61 17.75
CA VAL A 49 10.85 -8.24 17.32
C VAL A 49 9.34 -8.18 17.27
N THR A 50 8.75 -7.85 18.42
CA THR A 50 7.33 -7.63 18.53
C THR A 50 7.02 -6.47 17.60
N LEU A 51 6.45 -6.81 16.46
CA LEU A 51 5.96 -5.87 15.47
C LEU A 51 4.88 -5.05 16.12
N HIS A 52 5.27 -3.86 16.52
CA HIS A 52 4.32 -2.96 17.09
C HIS A 52 3.92 -2.04 15.94
N CYS A 53 2.73 -2.23 15.37
CA CYS A 53 2.05 -1.18 14.61
C CYS A 53 1.57 -0.14 15.63
N SER A 54 1.76 1.14 15.34
CA SER A 54 1.45 2.19 16.33
C SER A 54 -0.01 2.64 16.33
N THR A 55 -0.73 2.37 15.24
CA THR A 55 -2.14 2.74 15.00
C THR A 55 -3.04 2.28 16.14
N GLU A 56 -2.64 1.23 16.88
CA GLU A 56 -3.44 0.62 17.95
C GLU A 56 -2.67 0.43 19.27
N SER A 57 -1.65 1.28 19.55
CA SER A 57 -0.78 1.10 20.73
C SER A 57 -1.48 1.19 22.09
N ALA A 58 -2.03 0.07 22.56
CA ALA A 58 -2.40 -0.12 23.96
C ALA A 58 -2.50 -1.62 24.34
N ALA A 59 -1.41 -2.40 24.37
CA ALA A 59 -1.42 -3.58 25.27
C ALA A 59 -0.09 -4.07 25.81
N ARG A 60 -0.28 -4.76 26.95
CA ARG A 60 0.67 -5.56 27.72
C ARG A 60 0.76 -6.98 27.15
N ALA A 61 1.97 -7.53 27.17
CA ALA A 61 2.39 -8.73 26.45
C ALA A 61 2.08 -10.09 27.12
N ASP A 62 0.97 -10.27 27.84
CA ASP A 62 0.80 -11.45 28.74
C ASP A 62 -0.25 -12.50 28.33
N GLN A 63 -1.27 -12.20 27.51
CA GLN A 63 -2.42 -13.12 27.40
C GLN A 63 -2.56 -13.81 26.04
N THR A 64 -2.86 -15.12 26.10
CA THR A 64 -3.11 -16.02 24.96
C THR A 64 -4.22 -15.50 24.04
N PRO A 65 -4.08 -15.62 22.71
CA PRO A 65 -4.82 -14.76 21.82
C PRO A 65 -6.05 -15.46 21.24
N TYR A 66 -7.22 -14.86 21.42
CA TYR A 66 -8.28 -15.02 20.44
C TYR A 66 -7.85 -14.22 19.22
N LEU A 67 -7.65 -14.89 18.09
CA LEU A 67 -7.25 -14.31 16.82
C LEU A 67 -8.48 -14.20 15.92
N SER A 68 -8.62 -13.17 15.10
CA SER A 68 -9.71 -12.93 14.15
C SER A 68 -9.63 -11.50 13.65
N ALA A 69 -9.69 -11.23 12.34
CA ALA A 69 -9.74 -9.85 11.85
C ALA A 69 -10.84 -9.07 12.57
N CYS A 70 -10.44 -8.00 13.27
CA CYS A 70 -11.31 -7.26 14.15
C CYS A 70 -11.76 -5.93 13.54
N VAL A 71 -12.86 -5.40 14.05
CA VAL A 71 -13.30 -4.02 13.82
C VAL A 71 -13.74 -3.37 15.12
N GLY A 72 -13.92 -2.05 15.10
CA GLY A 72 -14.41 -1.30 16.24
C GLY A 72 -13.32 -0.51 16.96
N HIS A 73 -13.47 0.81 17.02
CA HIS A 73 -12.63 1.74 17.77
C HIS A 73 -13.55 2.73 18.50
N LYS A 74 -13.34 2.96 19.81
CA LYS A 74 -14.16 3.91 20.61
C LYS A 74 -15.68 3.69 20.49
N LYS A 75 -16.13 2.42 20.43
CA LYS A 75 -17.54 1.98 20.30
C LYS A 75 -18.18 2.17 18.91
N VAL A 76 -17.42 2.61 17.92
CA VAL A 76 -17.88 2.69 16.53
C VAL A 76 -17.06 1.78 15.64
N ILE A 77 -17.64 1.31 14.54
CA ILE A 77 -16.93 0.66 13.44
C ILE A 77 -16.84 1.68 12.31
N PRO A 78 -15.73 2.44 12.21
CA PRO A 78 -15.57 3.41 11.14
C PRO A 78 -15.21 2.70 9.85
N ARG A 79 -15.92 3.02 8.77
CA ARG A 79 -15.62 2.53 7.42
C ARG A 79 -15.78 3.63 6.40
N TRP A 80 -15.07 3.54 5.29
CA TRP A 80 -15.37 4.38 4.15
C TRP A 80 -16.71 3.99 3.54
N LYS A 81 -17.38 4.96 2.92
CA LYS A 81 -18.58 4.71 2.12
C LYS A 81 -18.32 3.62 1.08
N PRO A 82 -19.11 2.54 1.06
CA PRO A 82 -18.94 1.46 0.08
C PRO A 82 -18.92 1.98 -1.37
N GLY A 83 -18.05 1.39 -2.18
CA GLY A 83 -17.83 1.82 -3.57
C GLY A 83 -17.02 3.10 -3.75
N SER A 84 -16.48 3.69 -2.67
CA SER A 84 -15.61 4.86 -2.77
C SER A 84 -14.28 4.55 -3.47
N ASP A 85 -13.81 5.53 -4.23
CA ASP A 85 -12.45 5.60 -4.79
C ASP A 85 -11.57 6.41 -3.82
N LEU A 86 -10.76 5.71 -3.02
CA LEU A 86 -9.87 6.31 -2.05
C LEU A 86 -8.59 6.78 -2.75
N ARG A 87 -8.54 8.09 -2.99
CA ARG A 87 -7.37 8.71 -3.61
C ARG A 87 -6.28 8.97 -2.58
N PHE A 88 -5.03 8.68 -2.93
CA PHE A 88 -3.88 8.99 -2.08
C PHE A 88 -2.77 9.66 -2.88
N ALA A 89 -2.02 10.53 -2.21
CA ALA A 89 -0.80 11.12 -2.75
C ALA A 89 0.44 10.51 -2.10
N PHE A 90 1.54 10.42 -2.85
CA PHE A 90 2.84 10.00 -2.34
C PHE A 90 3.76 11.21 -2.24
N TRP A 91 4.14 11.61 -1.02
CA TRP A 91 4.98 12.77 -0.81
C TRP A 91 6.46 12.39 -0.94
N GLU A 92 6.92 12.24 -2.17
CA GLU A 92 8.28 11.78 -2.50
C GLU A 92 9.37 12.61 -1.80
N SER A 93 9.22 13.94 -1.76
CA SER A 93 10.21 14.83 -1.14
C SER A 93 10.27 14.75 0.38
N SER A 94 9.37 13.99 1.02
CA SER A 94 9.47 13.71 2.46
C SER A 94 10.56 12.68 2.77
N PHE A 95 10.95 11.84 1.80
CA PHE A 95 11.89 10.75 2.03
C PHE A 95 13.36 11.22 1.99
N PRO A 96 14.26 10.59 2.78
CA PRO A 96 15.71 10.71 2.60
C PRO A 96 16.11 10.15 1.21
N PRO A 97 17.38 10.29 0.74
CA PRO A 97 17.77 10.22 -0.67
C PRO A 97 17.02 9.20 -1.56
N SER A 98 16.81 9.60 -2.82
CA SER A 98 15.79 9.12 -3.77
C SER A 98 15.58 7.60 -3.96
N HIS A 99 16.53 6.74 -3.58
CA HIS A 99 16.35 5.29 -3.70
C HIS A 99 15.30 4.75 -2.71
N ASN A 100 15.17 5.35 -1.53
CA ASN A 100 14.19 4.94 -0.53
C ASN A 100 12.76 5.25 -0.97
N ALA A 101 12.54 6.44 -1.55
CA ALA A 101 11.22 6.82 -2.04
C ALA A 101 10.71 5.86 -3.12
N LYS A 102 11.56 5.54 -4.12
CA LYS A 102 11.22 4.58 -5.19
C LYS A 102 10.94 3.17 -4.66
N ARG A 103 11.68 2.73 -3.63
CA ARG A 103 11.47 1.42 -3.01
C ARG A 103 10.10 1.34 -2.34
N VAL A 104 9.77 2.35 -1.54
CA VAL A 104 8.46 2.46 -0.88
C VAL A 104 7.35 2.58 -1.89
N GLU A 105 7.52 3.42 -2.92
CA GLU A 105 6.57 3.59 -4.00
C GLU A 105 6.27 2.27 -4.72
N LYS A 106 7.29 1.49 -5.07
CA LYS A 106 7.11 0.17 -5.69
C LYS A 106 6.36 -0.80 -4.78
N ALA A 107 6.73 -0.86 -3.49
CA ALA A 107 6.05 -1.71 -2.52
C ALA A 107 4.60 -1.29 -2.28
N LEU A 108 4.34 0.02 -2.26
CA LEU A 108 3.00 0.60 -2.12
C LEU A 108 2.12 0.26 -3.32
N THR A 109 2.64 0.33 -4.54
CA THR A 109 1.91 -0.10 -5.74
C THR A 109 1.46 -1.55 -5.61
N VAL A 110 2.35 -2.47 -5.19
CA VAL A 110 1.99 -3.87 -4.98
C VAL A 110 0.87 -4.01 -3.93
N ALA A 111 1.01 -3.33 -2.80
CA ALA A 111 0.02 -3.39 -1.72
C ALA A 111 -1.35 -2.83 -2.14
N VAL A 112 -1.36 -1.72 -2.88
CA VAL A 112 -2.57 -1.09 -3.46
C VAL A 112 -3.25 -2.01 -4.46
N ASP A 113 -2.49 -2.62 -5.36
CA ASP A 113 -3.01 -3.55 -6.38
C ASP A 113 -3.65 -4.78 -5.72
N ASP A 114 -3.01 -5.33 -4.69
CA ASP A 114 -3.51 -6.51 -3.99
C ASP A 114 -4.85 -6.24 -3.29
N TRP A 115 -4.99 -5.12 -2.57
CA TRP A 115 -6.27 -4.73 -1.97
C TRP A 115 -7.35 -4.40 -3.01
N SER A 116 -6.97 -3.71 -4.10
CA SER A 116 -7.92 -3.26 -5.13
C SER A 116 -8.42 -4.39 -6.04
N ARG A 117 -7.68 -5.51 -6.13
CA ARG A 117 -7.98 -6.65 -7.02
C ARG A 117 -9.39 -7.23 -6.85
N ARG A 118 -9.91 -7.25 -5.62
CA ARG A 118 -11.23 -7.81 -5.28
C ARG A 118 -12.38 -6.80 -5.42
N LYS A 119 -12.08 -5.52 -5.73
CA LYS A 119 -13.04 -4.43 -5.98
C LYS A 119 -14.01 -4.13 -4.83
N VAL A 120 -13.66 -4.48 -3.59
CA VAL A 120 -14.44 -4.07 -2.40
C VAL A 120 -14.27 -2.56 -2.15
N VAL A 121 -13.02 -2.10 -2.26
CA VAL A 121 -12.62 -0.69 -2.24
C VAL A 121 -11.58 -0.49 -3.34
N GLN A 122 -11.54 0.71 -3.92
CA GLN A 122 -10.51 1.08 -4.89
C GLN A 122 -9.56 2.09 -4.26
N LEU A 123 -8.26 1.80 -4.37
CA LEU A 123 -7.19 2.72 -3.97
C LEU A 123 -6.55 3.28 -5.24
N ARG A 124 -6.45 4.61 -5.32
CA ARG A 124 -5.91 5.29 -6.51
C ARG A 124 -4.87 6.30 -6.14
N ARG A 125 -3.70 6.23 -6.76
CA ARG A 125 -2.71 7.28 -6.62
C ARG A 125 -3.09 8.51 -7.45
N VAL A 126 -2.92 9.68 -6.86
CA VAL A 126 -2.97 10.99 -7.52
C VAL A 126 -1.68 11.78 -7.24
N VAL A 127 -1.47 12.88 -7.98
CA VAL A 127 -0.39 13.82 -7.66
C VAL A 127 -0.73 14.61 -6.39
N LEU A 128 0.29 15.13 -5.70
CA LEU A 128 0.13 15.74 -4.37
C LEU A 128 -0.85 16.94 -4.33
N ASP A 129 -0.92 17.71 -5.40
CA ASP A 129 -1.79 18.91 -5.48
C ASP A 129 -3.23 18.59 -5.90
N GLU A 130 -3.53 17.34 -6.28
CA GLU A 130 -4.89 16.90 -6.56
C GLU A 130 -5.64 16.51 -5.28
N PRO A 131 -6.99 16.60 -5.25
CA PRO A 131 -7.78 16.12 -4.12
C PRO A 131 -7.50 14.66 -3.80
N HIS A 132 -7.03 14.41 -2.57
CA HIS A 132 -6.73 13.09 -2.03
C HIS A 132 -7.29 12.94 -0.61
N VAL A 133 -7.55 11.69 -0.23
CA VAL A 133 -8.05 11.30 1.09
C VAL A 133 -6.90 11.23 2.09
N PHE A 134 -5.74 10.74 1.66
CA PHE A 134 -4.57 10.60 2.52
C PHE A 134 -3.25 10.79 1.78
N VAL A 135 -2.19 11.01 2.55
CA VAL A 135 -0.82 11.12 2.02
C VAL A 135 0.03 10.00 2.61
N VAL A 136 0.90 9.42 1.78
CA VAL A 136 2.01 8.56 2.24
C VAL A 136 3.26 9.41 2.34
N ALA A 137 3.86 9.44 3.52
CA ALA A 137 5.01 10.30 3.80
C ALA A 137 6.02 9.61 4.73
N TYR A 138 7.27 10.01 4.63
CA TYR A 138 8.32 9.60 5.55
C TYR A 138 8.31 10.43 6.84
N SER A 139 8.78 9.82 7.92
CA SER A 139 9.05 10.49 9.19
C SER A 139 10.40 10.04 9.76
N ALA A 140 11.30 11.00 10.00
CA ALA A 140 12.60 10.77 10.63
C ALA A 140 12.49 10.47 12.14
N GLN A 141 11.28 10.44 12.70
CA GLN A 141 11.09 10.12 14.10
C GLN A 141 11.54 8.69 14.37
N LYS A 142 12.45 8.54 15.34
CA LYS A 142 12.85 7.23 15.84
C LYS A 142 11.67 6.64 16.62
N ARG A 143 11.03 5.63 16.05
CA ARG A 143 9.94 4.88 16.65
C ARG A 143 10.34 3.40 16.69
N GLN A 144 9.69 2.63 17.57
CA GLN A 144 9.83 1.18 17.62
C GLN A 144 8.95 0.47 16.57
N HIS A 145 8.32 1.24 15.69
CA HIS A 145 7.32 0.81 14.73
C HIS A 145 7.83 1.11 13.31
N TYR A 146 7.50 0.25 12.36
CA TYR A 146 7.90 0.41 10.96
C TYR A 146 7.08 1.49 10.24
N ALA A 147 5.79 1.55 10.55
CA ALA A 147 4.87 2.51 9.97
C ALA A 147 3.75 2.86 10.98
N GLU A 148 2.96 3.87 10.60
CA GLU A 148 1.77 4.32 11.31
C GLU A 148 0.69 4.64 10.30
N ALA A 149 -0.42 3.91 10.36
CA ALA A 149 -1.64 4.19 9.63
C ALA A 149 -2.63 4.99 10.46
N PHE A 150 -3.88 5.00 10.02
CA PHE A 150 -4.99 5.68 10.66
C PHE A 150 -6.29 4.95 10.27
N PHE A 151 -7.33 5.08 11.11
CA PHE A 151 -8.66 4.58 10.80
C PHE A 151 -9.49 5.59 10.00
N PRO A 152 -10.57 5.16 9.33
CA PRO A 152 -11.40 6.04 8.51
C PRO A 152 -11.95 7.29 9.24
N ASP A 153 -12.14 7.22 10.56
CA ASP A 153 -12.60 8.33 11.42
C ASP A 153 -11.49 9.28 11.90
N SER A 154 -10.24 9.01 11.52
CA SER A 154 -9.11 9.86 11.88
C SER A 154 -9.15 11.22 11.17
N ASP A 155 -8.79 12.25 11.93
CA ASP A 155 -8.47 13.60 11.43
C ASP A 155 -7.08 13.64 10.77
N LYS A 156 -6.16 12.80 11.26
CA LYS A 156 -4.80 12.65 10.73
C LYS A 156 -4.75 11.54 9.71
N ARG A 157 -4.76 11.92 8.42
CA ARG A 157 -4.74 10.98 7.29
C ARG A 157 -3.38 10.94 6.62
N VAL A 158 -2.38 10.53 7.39
CA VAL A 158 -1.02 10.30 6.90
C VAL A 158 -0.65 8.86 7.18
N LEU A 159 -0.33 8.09 6.15
CA LEU A 159 0.43 6.86 6.30
C LEU A 159 1.90 7.23 6.45
N ARG A 160 2.43 7.10 7.67
CA ARG A 160 3.83 7.45 7.96
C ARG A 160 4.72 6.23 7.84
N ILE A 161 5.81 6.37 7.10
CA ILE A 161 6.87 5.38 6.99
C ILE A 161 8.06 5.87 7.82
N PHE A 162 8.50 5.07 8.80
CA PHE A 162 9.64 5.42 9.64
C PHE A 162 10.93 4.84 9.08
N GLU A 163 12.06 5.40 9.53
CA GLU A 163 13.41 4.98 9.13
C GLU A 163 13.64 3.47 9.26
N GLU A 164 13.10 2.84 10.30
CA GLU A 164 13.31 1.41 10.55
C GLU A 164 12.74 0.52 9.43
N ALA A 165 11.64 0.94 8.76
CA ALA A 165 11.07 0.25 7.60
C ALA A 165 11.95 0.37 6.35
N LEU A 166 12.84 1.35 6.33
CA LEU A 166 13.80 1.60 5.26
C LEU A 166 15.12 0.85 5.48
N SER A 167 15.30 0.20 6.64
CA SER A 167 16.49 -0.57 6.93
C SER A 167 16.58 -1.83 6.05
N VAL A 168 17.81 -2.33 5.87
CA VAL A 168 18.10 -3.55 5.09
C VAL A 168 17.34 -4.77 5.62
N LYS A 169 17.02 -4.79 6.92
CA LYS A 169 16.26 -5.88 7.56
C LYS A 169 14.82 -5.99 7.00
N CYS A 170 14.30 -4.91 6.43
CA CYS A 170 12.94 -4.81 5.93
C CYS A 170 12.85 -4.82 4.40
N ASP A 171 13.97 -4.98 3.69
CA ASP A 171 14.01 -4.90 2.22
C ASP A 171 13.08 -5.91 1.53
N GLY A 172 12.78 -7.04 2.18
CA GLY A 172 11.85 -8.06 1.70
C GLY A 172 10.42 -7.98 2.27
N PHE A 173 10.14 -7.05 3.17
CA PHE A 173 8.87 -7.00 3.93
C PHE A 173 8.08 -5.71 3.76
N LEU A 174 8.60 -4.76 2.98
CA LEU A 174 8.00 -3.44 2.86
C LEU A 174 6.59 -3.50 2.24
N ALA A 175 6.34 -4.43 1.32
CA ALA A 175 5.02 -4.61 0.73
C ALA A 175 4.04 -5.19 1.75
N GLU A 176 4.48 -6.10 2.60
CA GLU A 176 3.70 -6.75 3.66
C GLU A 176 3.35 -5.72 4.75
N ILE A 177 4.31 -4.89 5.17
CA ILE A 177 4.07 -3.75 6.07
C ILE A 177 3.01 -2.84 5.46
N LEU A 178 3.16 -2.44 4.20
CA LEU A 178 2.20 -1.55 3.55
C LEU A 178 0.82 -2.18 3.33
N ARG A 179 0.73 -3.50 3.09
CA ARG A 179 -0.56 -4.21 3.03
C ARG A 179 -1.27 -4.17 4.38
N HIS A 180 -0.53 -4.40 5.48
CA HIS A 180 -1.06 -4.30 6.84
C HIS A 180 -1.59 -2.89 7.15
N GLU A 181 -0.77 -1.87 6.89
CA GLU A 181 -1.17 -0.47 7.14
C GLU A 181 -2.35 -0.02 6.26
N LEU A 182 -2.43 -0.48 5.01
CA LEU A 182 -3.61 -0.23 4.17
C LEU A 182 -4.85 -0.94 4.71
N GLY A 183 -4.72 -2.12 5.33
CA GLY A 183 -5.82 -2.79 6.04
C GLY A 183 -6.44 -1.89 7.11
N HIS A 184 -5.61 -1.22 7.91
CA HIS A 184 -6.07 -0.22 8.89
C HIS A 184 -6.77 0.96 8.25
N ILE A 185 -6.19 1.51 7.17
CA ILE A 185 -6.82 2.61 6.42
C ILE A 185 -8.18 2.19 5.88
N LEU A 186 -8.36 0.92 5.51
CA LEU A 186 -9.64 0.39 5.05
C LEU A 186 -10.64 0.09 6.18
N GLY A 187 -10.19 0.10 7.44
CA GLY A 187 -11.01 -0.09 8.65
C GLY A 187 -10.81 -1.41 9.38
N LEU A 188 -9.88 -2.28 8.94
CA LEU A 188 -9.54 -3.53 9.63
C LEU A 188 -8.60 -3.27 10.82
N ARG A 189 -8.79 -4.00 11.91
CA ARG A 189 -7.93 -3.98 13.11
C ARG A 189 -7.12 -5.25 13.20
N HIS A 190 -6.18 -5.31 14.14
CA HIS A 190 -5.40 -6.52 14.38
C HIS A 190 -6.27 -7.73 14.66
N ASP A 191 -5.81 -8.89 14.21
CA ASP A 191 -6.55 -10.14 14.44
C ASP A 191 -6.72 -10.43 15.94
N ASN A 192 -5.76 -10.01 16.76
CA ASN A 192 -5.79 -10.21 18.20
C ASN A 192 -6.27 -8.98 18.97
N ALA A 193 -6.89 -7.98 18.32
CA ALA A 193 -7.25 -6.69 18.93
C ALA A 193 -7.98 -6.83 20.28
N GLY A 194 -8.94 -7.76 20.39
CA GLY A 194 -9.70 -7.96 21.62
C GLY A 194 -8.85 -8.41 22.83
N VAL A 195 -7.64 -8.91 22.59
CA VAL A 195 -6.67 -9.32 23.61
C VAL A 195 -5.48 -8.34 23.67
N ALA A 196 -4.97 -7.96 22.51
CA ALA A 196 -3.77 -7.15 22.32
C ALA A 196 -4.04 -5.64 22.36
N GLU A 197 -5.25 -5.20 22.72
CA GLU A 197 -5.54 -3.77 22.88
C GLU A 197 -6.38 -3.47 24.12
N GLY A 198 -6.58 -4.48 24.97
CA GLY A 198 -7.16 -4.42 26.31
C GLY A 198 -8.41 -3.55 26.45
N ASP A 199 -8.19 -2.24 26.62
CA ASP A 199 -9.21 -1.22 26.90
C ASP A 199 -9.93 -0.70 25.65
N CYS A 200 -9.58 -1.17 24.44
CA CYS A 200 -10.26 -0.84 23.20
C CYS A 200 -11.13 -2.02 22.73
N PRO A 201 -12.44 -2.01 23.02
CA PRO A 201 -13.32 -3.09 22.59
C PRO A 201 -13.28 -3.26 21.06
N SER A 202 -13.22 -4.51 20.63
CA SER A 202 -13.27 -4.88 19.22
C SER A 202 -14.22 -6.05 18.99
N ALA A 203 -14.61 -6.25 17.73
CA ALA A 203 -15.46 -7.34 17.30
C ALA A 203 -14.78 -8.13 16.17
N ALA A 204 -14.69 -9.44 16.36
CA ALA A 204 -14.22 -10.39 15.35
C ALA A 204 -15.19 -10.42 14.15
N LEU A 205 -14.67 -10.26 12.94
CA LEU A 205 -15.42 -10.46 11.69
C LEU A 205 -15.28 -11.88 11.17
N THR A 206 -14.07 -12.43 11.22
CA THR A 206 -13.77 -13.76 10.68
C THR A 206 -13.22 -14.67 11.77
N PRO A 207 -13.16 -15.99 11.54
CA PRO A 207 -12.42 -16.88 12.43
C PRO A 207 -10.92 -16.49 12.54
N PRO A 208 -10.26 -16.91 13.63
CA PRO A 208 -8.80 -16.89 13.79
C PRO A 208 -8.01 -17.25 12.53
N ASN A 209 -7.12 -16.36 12.09
CA ASN A 209 -6.10 -16.72 11.10
C ASN A 209 -4.70 -16.20 11.51
N PRO A 210 -3.80 -17.07 12.02
CA PRO A 210 -2.44 -16.66 12.38
C PRO A 210 -1.61 -16.18 11.19
N ASP A 211 -1.99 -16.54 9.96
CA ASP A 211 -1.31 -16.12 8.73
C ASP A 211 -1.87 -14.81 8.15
N SER A 212 -2.91 -14.22 8.77
CA SER A 212 -3.51 -12.95 8.35
C SER A 212 -2.46 -11.84 8.26
N ILE A 213 -2.59 -10.98 7.25
CA ILE A 213 -1.76 -9.77 7.17
C ILE A 213 -2.01 -8.83 8.34
N MET A 214 -3.20 -8.88 8.95
CA MET A 214 -3.59 -8.09 10.12
C MET A 214 -3.07 -8.67 11.44
N MET A 215 -2.52 -9.90 11.43
CA MET A 215 -1.86 -10.50 12.59
C MET A 215 -0.40 -10.04 12.71
N SER A 216 0.37 -10.20 11.64
CA SER A 216 1.79 -9.83 11.64
C SER A 216 2.34 -9.69 10.20
N PRO A 217 2.80 -8.51 9.78
CA PRO A 217 3.31 -8.33 8.42
C PRO A 217 4.64 -9.07 8.14
N LEU A 218 5.45 -9.42 9.15
CA LEU A 218 6.68 -10.19 8.89
C LEU A 218 6.46 -11.70 8.84
N ALA A 219 5.34 -12.19 9.40
CA ALA A 219 4.99 -13.61 9.36
C ALA A 219 4.05 -13.95 8.20
N ALA A 220 3.19 -13.00 7.81
CA ALA A 220 2.23 -13.18 6.74
C ALA A 220 2.90 -13.33 5.36
N LYS A 221 2.28 -14.13 4.51
CA LYS A 221 2.69 -14.32 3.11
C LYS A 221 1.73 -13.57 2.17
N GLY A 222 1.65 -12.25 2.35
CA GLY A 222 0.71 -11.38 1.66
C GLY A 222 -0.71 -11.41 2.26
N ILE A 223 -1.67 -10.79 1.56
CA ILE A 223 -3.07 -10.75 1.97
C ILE A 223 -3.68 -12.15 1.84
N GLN A 224 -4.30 -12.63 2.92
CA GLN A 224 -4.98 -13.92 2.97
C GLN A 224 -6.46 -13.78 2.59
N GLU A 225 -7.12 -14.90 2.30
CA GLU A 225 -8.55 -14.88 1.98
C GLU A 225 -9.41 -14.41 3.17
N SER A 226 -8.98 -14.71 4.40
CA SER A 226 -9.64 -14.20 5.62
C SER A 226 -9.67 -12.68 5.65
N ASP A 227 -8.62 -12.02 5.18
CA ASP A 227 -8.50 -10.56 5.20
C ASP A 227 -9.50 -9.94 4.21
N PHE A 228 -9.68 -10.58 3.05
CA PHE A 228 -10.68 -10.16 2.06
C PHE A 228 -12.12 -10.42 2.53
N GLU A 229 -12.38 -11.56 3.15
CA GLU A 229 -13.71 -11.86 3.70
C GLU A 229 -14.05 -10.91 4.86
N ALA A 230 -13.09 -10.59 5.73
CA ALA A 230 -13.27 -9.57 6.76
C ALA A 230 -13.60 -8.20 6.16
N LEU A 231 -12.84 -7.77 5.14
CA LEU A 231 -13.10 -6.52 4.43
C LEU A 231 -14.49 -6.54 3.78
N LYS A 232 -14.85 -7.62 3.09
CA LYS A 232 -16.16 -7.77 2.45
C LYS A 232 -17.29 -7.72 3.47
N MET A 233 -17.14 -8.37 4.63
CA MET A 233 -18.10 -8.30 5.72
C MET A 233 -18.28 -6.87 6.23
N LEU A 234 -17.18 -6.16 6.52
CA LEU A 234 -17.19 -4.75 6.94
C LEU A 234 -17.94 -3.86 5.93
N TYR A 235 -17.67 -4.04 4.63
CA TYR A 235 -18.28 -3.23 3.58
C TYR A 235 -19.70 -3.67 3.20
N SER A 236 -20.15 -4.84 3.67
CA SER A 236 -21.53 -5.32 3.51
C SER A 236 -22.46 -4.91 4.66
N MET A 237 -21.92 -4.31 5.73
CA MET A 237 -22.73 -3.83 6.85
C MET A 237 -23.67 -2.68 6.43
N ASP A 238 -24.82 -2.60 7.08
CA ASP A 238 -25.78 -1.53 6.87
C ASP A 238 -25.26 -0.19 7.39
N ASP A 239 -25.53 0.88 6.63
CA ASP A 239 -25.25 2.24 7.08
C ASP A 239 -26.03 2.54 8.38
N ASN A 240 -25.33 2.99 9.42
CA ASN A 240 -25.88 3.25 10.76
C ASN A 240 -26.44 2.00 11.48
N GLY A 241 -26.12 0.81 10.99
CA GLY A 241 -26.42 -0.45 11.68
C GLY A 241 -25.56 -0.64 12.93
N THR A 242 -25.79 -1.76 13.62
CA THR A 242 -24.93 -2.19 14.72
C THR A 242 -24.37 -3.58 14.45
N HIS A 243 -23.10 -3.79 14.77
CA HIS A 243 -22.46 -5.10 14.73
C HIS A 243 -21.77 -5.37 16.06
N ALA A 244 -22.12 -6.48 16.71
CA ALA A 244 -21.61 -6.85 18.04
C ALA A 244 -21.69 -5.71 19.09
N GLY A 245 -22.74 -4.87 19.01
CA GLY A 245 -22.95 -3.73 19.91
C GLY A 245 -22.20 -2.44 19.52
N PHE A 246 -21.39 -2.45 18.47
CA PHE A 246 -20.74 -1.26 17.92
C PHE A 246 -21.59 -0.64 16.82
N GLN A 247 -21.66 0.70 16.80
CA GLN A 247 -22.35 1.42 15.74
C GLN A 247 -21.47 1.48 14.49
N VAL A 248 -22.00 1.09 13.33
CA VAL A 248 -21.31 1.26 12.05
C VAL A 248 -21.43 2.71 11.59
N VAL A 249 -20.30 3.37 11.41
CA VAL A 249 -20.22 4.76 10.98
C VAL A 249 -19.62 4.81 9.58
N THR A 250 -20.43 5.25 8.63
CA THR A 250 -20.02 5.38 7.23
C THR A 250 -19.48 6.78 6.97
N ILE A 251 -18.27 6.82 6.42
CA ILE A 251 -17.49 8.04 6.24
C ILE A 251 -17.33 8.32 4.75
N ASP A 252 -17.82 9.47 4.30
CA ASP A 252 -17.56 9.91 2.92
C ASP A 252 -16.16 10.55 2.86
N PRO A 253 -15.23 9.97 2.09
CA PRO A 253 -13.83 10.36 2.07
C PRO A 253 -13.57 11.82 1.69
N TYR A 254 -14.53 12.49 1.03
CA TYR A 254 -14.37 13.87 0.51
C TYR A 254 -15.23 14.91 1.24
N THR A 255 -16.04 14.49 2.21
CA THR A 255 -16.84 15.42 3.04
C THR A 255 -16.08 15.96 4.24
N LEU A 256 -14.98 15.30 4.59
CA LEU A 256 -14.14 15.68 5.70
C LEU A 256 -13.22 16.81 5.25
N GLU A 257 -12.95 17.76 6.14
CA GLU A 257 -12.01 18.84 5.85
C GLU A 257 -10.69 18.26 5.32
N SER A 258 -10.19 18.86 4.24
CA SER A 258 -8.94 18.39 3.63
C SER A 258 -7.84 18.41 4.69
N PRO A 259 -7.08 17.32 4.86
CA PRO A 259 -6.18 17.25 6.00
C PRO A 259 -5.10 18.32 5.88
N SER A 260 -4.87 19.07 6.96
CA SER A 260 -3.81 20.08 6.99
C SER A 260 -2.46 19.40 7.17
N TYR A 261 -1.78 19.10 6.07
CA TYR A 261 -0.48 18.42 6.08
C TYR A 261 0.72 19.32 6.41
N GLY A 262 0.50 20.60 6.76
CA GLY A 262 1.58 21.54 7.07
C GLY A 262 2.43 21.96 5.86
N TYR A 263 2.12 21.47 4.66
CA TYR A 263 2.64 21.97 3.40
C TYR A 263 1.64 22.96 2.80
N SER A 264 2.14 24.11 2.31
CA SER A 264 1.32 25.21 1.80
C SER A 264 0.66 24.85 0.46
N SER A 265 -0.38 24.03 0.49
CA SER A 265 -1.33 23.90 -0.63
C SER A 265 -2.06 25.23 -0.81
N LYS A 266 -1.69 26.01 -1.83
CA LYS A 266 -2.42 27.23 -2.21
C LYS A 266 -3.75 26.94 -2.92
N ILE A 267 -4.19 25.69 -3.06
CA ILE A 267 -5.29 25.34 -3.98
C ILE A 267 -6.24 24.32 -3.37
N LEU A 268 -7.02 24.70 -2.36
CA LEU A 268 -8.24 23.95 -1.98
C LEU A 268 -9.37 24.89 -1.53
N HIS A 269 -9.61 25.98 -2.25
CA HIS A 269 -10.87 26.71 -2.18
C HIS A 269 -11.46 26.87 -3.57
N GLY A 270 -11.90 25.75 -4.15
CA GLY A 270 -12.87 25.75 -5.24
C GLY A 270 -14.21 26.26 -4.72
N LYS A 271 -14.33 27.57 -4.49
CA LYS A 271 -15.62 28.25 -4.39
C LYS A 271 -16.31 28.03 -5.73
N ALA A 272 -17.29 27.13 -5.75
CA ALA A 272 -18.28 27.07 -6.82
C ALA A 272 -19.02 28.43 -6.84
N ARG A 273 -18.48 29.39 -7.60
CA ARG A 273 -19.22 30.60 -7.97
C ARG A 273 -20.19 30.19 -9.07
N HIS A 274 -21.45 30.07 -8.68
CA HIS A 274 -22.58 30.12 -9.58
C HIS A 274 -22.51 31.48 -10.31
N VAL A 275 -21.99 31.50 -11.53
CA VAL A 275 -22.08 32.67 -12.41
C VAL A 275 -23.45 32.60 -13.08
N SER A 276 -24.41 33.31 -12.52
CA SER A 276 -25.63 33.68 -13.23
C SER A 276 -25.26 34.71 -14.30
N VAL A 277 -25.23 34.28 -15.56
CA VAL A 277 -25.12 35.20 -16.70
C VAL A 277 -26.49 35.88 -16.85
N GLY A 278 -26.61 37.06 -16.25
CA GLY A 278 -27.68 38.00 -16.56
C GLY A 278 -27.47 38.60 -17.95
N ALA A 279 -28.18 38.07 -18.95
CA ALA A 279 -28.25 38.71 -20.26
C ALA A 279 -29.19 39.92 -20.19
N ARG A 280 -28.60 41.10 -20.21
CA ARG A 280 -29.26 42.41 -20.26
C ARG A 280 -29.76 42.66 -21.68
N ALA A 281 -31.05 42.94 -21.80
CA ALA A 281 -31.70 43.33 -23.04
C ALA A 281 -31.04 44.57 -23.67
N THR A 282 -30.75 44.51 -24.97
CA THR A 282 -30.60 45.71 -25.80
C THR A 282 -31.62 45.66 -26.93
N HIS A 283 -32.28 46.79 -27.07
CA HIS A 283 -33.40 47.09 -27.94
C HIS A 283 -32.83 47.50 -29.31
N ALA A 284 -33.18 46.79 -30.38
CA ALA A 284 -32.95 47.25 -31.75
C ALA A 284 -34.15 46.86 -32.63
N GLN A 285 -34.64 47.84 -33.37
CA GLN A 285 -35.86 47.82 -34.15
C GLN A 285 -35.74 47.02 -35.46
N HIS A 286 -36.86 46.36 -35.80
CA HIS A 286 -37.41 46.07 -37.13
C HIS A 286 -36.47 45.84 -38.33
N LYS A 287 -36.55 44.62 -38.89
CA LYS A 287 -36.99 44.42 -40.27
C LYS A 287 -37.58 43.03 -40.47
N THR A 288 -38.86 43.02 -40.84
CA THR A 288 -39.66 41.85 -41.20
C THR A 288 -39.30 41.39 -42.61
N ILE A 289 -38.97 40.12 -42.79
CA ILE A 289 -39.17 39.42 -44.07
C ILE A 289 -39.78 38.05 -43.76
N ASN A 290 -41.01 37.87 -44.25
CA ASN A 290 -41.77 36.63 -44.27
C ASN A 290 -41.28 35.78 -45.45
N LEU A 291 -40.86 34.54 -45.21
CA LEU A 291 -40.94 33.46 -46.19
C LEU A 291 -41.27 32.16 -45.43
N GLY A 292 -42.39 31.56 -45.82
CA GLY A 292 -43.00 30.44 -45.13
C GLY A 292 -42.47 29.07 -45.57
N LEU A 293 -42.98 28.07 -44.85
CA LEU A 293 -43.17 26.66 -45.20
C LEU A 293 -41.95 25.88 -45.71
N VAL A 294 -41.61 24.79 -45.01
CA VAL A 294 -42.00 23.43 -45.40
C VAL A 294 -41.55 22.46 -44.29
N SER A 295 -42.49 21.61 -43.88
CA SER A 295 -42.33 20.48 -42.97
C SER A 295 -41.81 19.27 -43.75
N ILE A 296 -40.72 18.61 -43.31
CA ILE A 296 -40.38 17.25 -43.73
C ILE A 296 -39.88 16.44 -42.52
N PHE A 297 -40.71 15.47 -42.16
CA PHE A 297 -40.40 14.27 -41.36
C PHE A 297 -39.35 13.42 -42.07
N VAL A 298 -38.31 12.95 -41.37
CA VAL A 298 -37.66 11.66 -41.69
C VAL A 298 -37.18 10.97 -40.41
N CYS A 299 -37.84 9.85 -40.08
CA CYS A 299 -37.32 8.80 -39.22
C CYS A 299 -36.25 7.99 -39.96
N PHE A 300 -35.17 7.58 -39.29
CA PHE A 300 -34.39 6.41 -39.69
C PHE A 300 -34.06 5.53 -38.48
N PHE A 301 -34.76 4.39 -38.41
CA PHE A 301 -34.31 3.15 -37.80
C PHE A 301 -33.53 2.35 -38.85
N LEU A 302 -32.49 1.61 -38.43
CA LEU A 302 -31.90 0.38 -39.02
C LEU A 302 -30.59 0.13 -38.20
N PHE A 303 -30.51 -0.79 -37.23
CA PHE A 303 -30.48 -2.26 -37.29
C PHE A 303 -29.46 -2.83 -38.29
N PHE A 304 -28.34 -3.38 -37.79
CA PHE A 304 -27.75 -4.63 -38.29
C PHE A 304 -26.92 -5.32 -37.20
N ALA A 305 -27.01 -6.65 -37.21
CA ALA A 305 -26.71 -7.57 -36.12
C ALA A 305 -25.37 -8.31 -36.30
N SER A 306 -24.91 -8.86 -35.16
CA SER A 306 -24.22 -10.13 -34.91
C SER A 306 -23.31 -10.79 -35.96
N ASN A 307 -22.13 -11.21 -35.50
CA ASN A 307 -21.50 -12.47 -35.93
C ASN A 307 -20.74 -13.11 -34.76
N ALA A 308 -21.32 -14.17 -34.20
CA ALA A 308 -20.65 -15.15 -33.34
C ALA A 308 -20.48 -16.45 -34.14
N ARG A 309 -19.28 -17.04 -34.13
CA ARG A 309 -19.02 -18.37 -34.72
C ARG A 309 -18.92 -19.40 -33.61
N ILE A 310 -19.83 -20.38 -33.65
CA ILE A 310 -19.73 -21.66 -32.95
C ILE A 310 -18.99 -22.62 -33.88
N VAL A 311 -17.97 -23.31 -33.35
CA VAL A 311 -17.30 -24.44 -34.00
C VAL A 311 -17.82 -25.70 -33.33
N VAL A 312 -18.45 -26.59 -34.11
CA VAL A 312 -18.73 -27.97 -33.72
C VAL A 312 -17.80 -28.87 -34.53
N VAL A 313 -17.07 -29.70 -33.81
CA VAL A 313 -16.15 -30.73 -34.31
C VAL A 313 -16.95 -32.00 -34.58
N PHE A 314 -16.67 -32.67 -35.70
CA PHE A 314 -17.09 -34.05 -35.99
C PHE A 314 -16.04 -35.02 -35.46
#